data_AF-A0AAN4Z8E6-F1
#
_entry.id   AF-A0AAN4Z8E6-F1
#
_cell.length_a   1.000
_cell.length_b   1.000
_cell.length_c   1.000
_cell.angle_alpha   90.00
_cell.angle_beta   90.00
_cell.angle_gamma   90.00
#
_symmetry.space_group_name_H-M   'P 1'
#
loop_
_entity.id
_entity.type
_entity.pdbx_description
1 polymer ?
#
loop_
_entity_poly.entity_id
_entity_poly.type
_entity_poly.pdbx_seq_one_letter_code
_entity_poly.pdbx_strand_id
1 'polypeptide(L)'
;MEVPLLLLVFLLPLSSTLKCTQCPHAVSSPSSCSHCEGDVCFIVVNAFFNGTLSAGCIHLREKDKAQFAQRRRDCNREVENKRTVCVCSGEDDCNDPRTPLAQFDFISDRILSGYELEFGGTA
;
A
#
# COMPACT_ATOMS: atom_id res chain seq x y z
N MET A 1 27.00 -45.73 -9.57
CA MET A 1 26.18 -45.02 -10.58
C MET A 1 24.77 -44.98 -10.04
N GLU A 2 24.06 -43.88 -9.81
CA GLU A 2 24.31 -42.44 -9.82
C GLU A 2 23.38 -41.85 -8.74
N VAL A 3 23.81 -40.81 -8.02
CA VAL A 3 22.98 -40.12 -7.02
C VAL A 3 22.04 -39.18 -7.78
N PRO A 4 20.71 -39.27 -7.65
CA PRO A 4 19.83 -38.38 -8.36
C PRO A 4 19.97 -36.98 -7.77
N LEU A 5 20.50 -36.06 -8.58
CA LEU A 5 20.66 -34.65 -8.27
C LEU A 5 19.27 -34.02 -8.15
N LEU A 6 18.70 -34.05 -6.94
CA LEU A 6 17.50 -33.31 -6.58
C LEU A 6 17.79 -31.82 -6.81
N LEU A 7 17.27 -31.29 -7.91
CA LEU A 7 17.18 -29.86 -8.21
C LEU A 7 16.27 -29.22 -7.14
N LEU A 8 16.86 -28.87 -6.01
CA LEU A 8 16.30 -27.91 -5.06
C LEU A 8 16.30 -26.56 -5.76
N VAL A 9 15.24 -26.29 -6.52
CA VAL A 9 14.89 -24.93 -6.93
C VAL A 9 14.52 -24.21 -5.64
N PHE A 10 15.49 -23.52 -5.05
CA PHE A 10 15.20 -22.52 -4.04
C PHE A 10 14.39 -21.44 -4.73
N LEU A 11 13.06 -21.51 -4.61
CA LEU A 11 12.19 -20.34 -4.78
C LEU A 11 12.58 -19.38 -3.65
N LEU A 12 13.67 -18.65 -3.86
CA LEU A 12 13.95 -17.48 -3.06
C LEU A 12 12.70 -16.61 -3.16
N PRO A 13 12.06 -16.24 -2.04
CA PRO A 13 10.97 -15.29 -2.12
C PRO A 13 11.57 -14.05 -2.75
N LEU A 14 11.15 -13.74 -3.98
CA LEU A 14 11.39 -12.45 -4.58
C LEU A 14 10.60 -11.48 -3.71
N SER A 15 11.22 -10.97 -2.65
CA SER A 15 10.76 -9.75 -1.98
C SER A 15 10.98 -8.63 -2.98
N SER A 16 10.07 -8.50 -3.95
CA SER A 16 10.07 -7.35 -4.82
C SER A 16 9.56 -6.17 -4.00
N THR A 17 10.48 -5.27 -3.63
CA THR A 17 10.10 -3.93 -3.20
C THR A 17 9.33 -3.27 -4.35
N LEU A 18 8.13 -2.78 -4.03
CA LEU A 18 7.31 -1.99 -4.94
C LEU A 18 7.76 -0.54 -4.87
N LYS A 19 7.80 0.11 -6.02
CA LYS A 19 7.88 1.57 -6.08
C LYS A 19 6.48 2.14 -5.88
N CYS A 20 6.30 3.06 -4.95
CA CYS A 20 5.02 3.67 -4.62
C CYS A 20 5.06 5.18 -4.81
N THR A 21 3.91 5.78 -5.06
CA THR A 21 3.74 7.24 -5.01
C THR A 21 3.78 7.70 -3.55
N GLN A 22 4.58 8.73 -3.26
CA GLN A 22 4.68 9.34 -1.93
C GLN A 22 4.21 10.79 -1.97
N CYS A 23 3.17 11.09 -1.18
CA CYS A 23 2.57 12.40 -1.09
C CYS A 23 2.49 12.80 0.39
N PRO A 24 3.40 13.64 0.91
CA PRO A 24 3.49 13.92 2.35
C PRO A 24 2.34 14.79 2.91
N HIS A 25 1.49 15.39 2.07
CA HIS A 25 0.44 16.34 2.50
C HIS A 25 -0.84 16.18 1.69
N ALA A 26 -1.92 16.85 2.13
CA ALA A 26 -3.13 17.02 1.35
C ALA A 26 -2.77 17.71 0.02
N VAL A 27 -2.67 16.93 -1.05
CA VAL A 27 -2.14 17.42 -2.33
C VAL A 27 -3.29 18.05 -3.12
N SER A 28 -3.12 19.32 -3.49
CA SER A 28 -4.01 19.98 -4.46
C SER A 28 -3.71 19.55 -5.90
N SER A 29 -2.53 18.97 -6.17
CA SER A 29 -2.15 18.44 -7.49
C SER A 29 -1.26 17.19 -7.38
N PRO A 30 -1.56 16.08 -8.08
CA PRO A 30 -0.74 14.86 -8.08
C PRO A 30 0.72 15.07 -8.53
N SER A 31 1.01 16.17 -9.22
CA SER A 31 2.33 16.47 -9.79
C SER A 31 3.43 16.79 -8.76
N SER A 32 3.11 16.98 -7.48
CA SER A 32 4.09 17.28 -6.42
C SER A 32 4.50 16.06 -5.60
N CYS A 33 4.03 14.86 -5.95
CA CYS A 33 4.38 13.64 -5.23
C CYS A 33 5.74 13.10 -5.70
N SER A 34 6.49 12.50 -4.77
CA SER A 34 7.73 11.78 -5.01
C SER A 34 7.47 10.26 -5.09
N HIS A 35 8.52 9.45 -5.02
CA HIS A 35 8.39 8.01 -4.89
C HIS A 35 9.14 7.50 -3.67
N CYS A 36 8.68 6.36 -3.14
CA CYS A 36 9.38 5.58 -2.13
C CYS A 36 9.24 4.08 -2.44
N GLU A 37 9.97 3.23 -1.72
CA GLU A 37 9.93 1.78 -1.94
C GLU A 37 9.41 1.05 -0.69
N GLY A 38 8.59 0.02 -0.87
CA GLY A 38 8.06 -0.78 0.24
C GLY A 38 7.46 -2.12 -0.18
N ASP A 39 7.00 -2.91 0.78
CA ASP A 39 6.31 -4.17 0.50
C ASP A 39 4.88 -3.92 -0.02
N VAL A 40 4.26 -2.83 0.42
CA VAL A 40 2.92 -2.39 0.00
C VAL A 40 2.87 -0.87 -0.16
N CYS A 41 2.01 -0.40 -1.06
CA CYS A 41 1.70 1.01 -1.20
C CYS A 41 0.39 1.34 -0.48
N PHE A 42 0.28 2.54 0.07
CA PHE A 42 -0.96 3.04 0.66
C PHE A 42 -1.34 4.40 0.08
N ILE A 43 -2.64 4.68 0.06
CA ILE A 43 -3.19 6.02 -0.18
C ILE A 43 -4.31 6.27 0.81
N VAL A 44 -4.33 7.48 1.37
CA VAL A 44 -5.40 7.95 2.24
C VAL A 44 -6.11 9.09 1.58
N VAL A 45 -7.42 8.94 1.41
CA VAL A 45 -8.29 9.94 0.80
C VAL A 45 -9.31 10.42 1.81
N ASN A 46 -9.83 11.62 1.61
CA ASN A 46 -10.90 12.13 2.47
C ASN A 46 -12.20 11.34 2.30
N ALA A 47 -13.16 11.52 3.20
CA ALA A 47 -14.45 10.82 3.18
C ALA A 47 -15.27 11.03 1.89
N PHE A 48 -14.97 12.09 1.12
CA PHE A 48 -15.65 12.42 -0.13
C PHE A 48 -14.91 11.92 -1.37
N PHE A 49 -13.78 11.24 -1.19
CA PHE A 49 -12.98 10.65 -2.26
C PHE A 49 -12.46 11.64 -3.31
N ASN A 50 -12.44 12.94 -2.99
CA ASN A 50 -12.07 14.00 -3.92
C ASN A 50 -10.74 14.68 -3.56
N GLY A 51 -10.07 14.24 -2.50
CA GLY A 51 -8.77 14.74 -2.09
C GLY A 51 -7.91 13.64 -1.49
N THR A 52 -6.66 13.55 -1.96
CA THR A 52 -5.64 12.71 -1.35
C THR A 52 -5.05 13.43 -0.16
N LEU A 53 -5.17 12.84 1.02
CA LEU A 53 -4.63 13.35 2.28
C LEU A 53 -3.17 12.96 2.47
N SER A 54 -2.81 11.75 2.06
CA SER A 54 -1.44 11.22 2.10
C SER A 54 -1.32 10.01 1.19
N ALA A 55 -0.10 9.71 0.72
CA ALA A 55 0.23 8.47 0.03
C ALA A 55 1.68 8.08 0.35
N GLY A 56 1.98 6.78 0.32
CA GLY A 56 3.34 6.31 0.55
C GLY A 56 3.47 4.79 0.46
N CYS A 57 4.54 4.29 1.05
CA CYS A 57 4.92 2.88 1.07
C CYS A 57 5.10 2.42 2.52
N ILE A 58 4.91 1.12 2.76
CA ILE A 58 5.14 0.49 4.05
C ILE A 58 6.07 -0.70 3.86
N HIS A 59 7.08 -0.76 4.71
CA HIS A 59 7.81 -1.99 4.96
C HIS A 59 7.06 -2.81 6.00
N LEU A 60 6.52 -3.94 5.57
CA LEU A 60 5.73 -4.81 6.42
C LEU A 60 6.64 -5.57 7.39
N ARG A 61 6.18 -5.69 8.64
CA ARG A 61 6.75 -6.62 9.60
C ARG A 61 6.55 -8.04 9.06
N GLU A 62 7.50 -8.91 9.34
CA GLU A 62 7.49 -10.28 8.79
C GLU A 62 6.19 -11.04 9.08
N LYS A 63 5.64 -10.88 10.29
CA LYS A 63 4.37 -11.49 10.70
C LYS A 63 3.14 -11.04 9.91
N ASP A 64 3.21 -9.87 9.26
CA ASP A 64 2.08 -9.27 8.56
C ASP A 64 2.15 -9.54 7.04
N LYS A 65 3.31 -9.92 6.50
CA LYS A 65 3.51 -10.14 5.05
C LYS A 65 2.52 -11.15 4.45
N ALA A 66 2.25 -12.25 5.13
CA ALA A 66 1.32 -13.27 4.65
C ALA A 66 -0.11 -12.73 4.49
N GLN A 67 -0.55 -11.84 5.38
CA GLN A 67 -1.86 -11.22 5.31
C GLN A 67 -1.99 -10.28 4.10
N PHE A 68 -0.93 -9.52 3.79
CA PHE A 68 -0.93 -8.54 2.72
C PHE A 68 -0.57 -9.12 1.35
N ALA A 69 0.11 -10.27 1.29
CA ALA A 69 0.40 -10.97 0.04
C ALA A 69 -0.88 -11.34 -0.75
N GLN A 70 -2.01 -11.49 -0.07
CA GLN A 70 -3.30 -11.75 -0.71
C GLN A 70 -4.10 -10.47 -1.04
N ARG A 71 -3.71 -9.33 -0.47
CA ARG A 71 -4.42 -8.05 -0.61
C ARG A 71 -3.85 -7.29 -1.78
N ARG A 72 -4.49 -7.43 -2.95
CA ARG A 72 -4.04 -6.74 -4.15
C ARG A 72 -4.43 -5.27 -4.13
N ARG A 73 -5.67 -4.94 -3.78
CA ARG A 73 -6.21 -3.56 -3.75
C ARG A 73 -7.43 -3.49 -2.81
N ASP A 74 -7.21 -3.13 -1.54
CA ASP A 74 -8.28 -3.05 -0.54
C ASP A 74 -8.40 -1.63 0.03
N CYS A 75 -9.61 -1.20 0.36
CA CYS A 75 -9.91 0.04 1.07
C CYS A 75 -10.75 -0.22 2.31
N ASN A 76 -10.47 0.52 3.38
CA ASN A 76 -11.31 0.57 4.58
C ASN A 76 -11.76 2.02 4.84
N ARG A 77 -13.07 2.19 5.04
CA ARG A 77 -13.65 3.49 5.40
C ARG A 77 -13.58 3.67 6.92
N GLU A 78 -12.71 4.56 7.36
CA GLU A 78 -12.61 4.96 8.77
C GLU A 78 -13.58 6.14 9.03
N VAL A 79 -14.85 5.82 9.28
CA VAL A 79 -15.93 6.81 9.48
C VAL A 79 -15.61 7.80 10.60
N GLU A 80 -15.06 7.30 11.71
CA GLU A 80 -14.68 8.11 12.87
C GLU A 80 -13.62 9.17 12.52
N ASN A 81 -12.70 8.82 11.63
CA ASN A 81 -11.60 9.69 11.18
C ASN A 81 -11.91 10.44 9.88
N LYS A 82 -13.15 10.30 9.34
CA LYS A 82 -13.61 10.91 8.09
C LYS A 82 -12.64 10.72 6.92
N ARG A 83 -12.07 9.52 6.80
CA ARG A 83 -11.09 9.16 5.76
C ARG A 83 -11.30 7.74 5.27
N THR A 84 -10.74 7.45 4.10
CA THR A 84 -10.62 6.08 3.59
C THR A 84 -9.14 5.76 3.42
N VAL A 85 -8.71 4.65 4.00
CA VAL A 85 -7.35 4.13 3.88
C VAL A 85 -7.39 2.99 2.88
N CYS A 86 -6.59 3.09 1.83
CA CYS A 86 -6.47 2.06 0.81
C CYS A 86 -5.04 1.55 0.76
N VAL A 87 -4.88 0.27 0.47
CA VAL A 87 -3.61 -0.41 0.25
C VAL A 87 -3.63 -1.16 -1.05
N CYS A 88 -2.48 -1.26 -1.68
CA CYS A 88 -2.30 -2.09 -2.84
C CYS A 88 -0.91 -2.70 -2.89
N SER A 89 -0.81 -3.82 -3.60
CA SER A 89 0.43 -4.55 -3.81
C SER A 89 0.46 -5.20 -5.20
N GLY A 90 1.65 -5.61 -5.64
CA GLY A 90 1.85 -6.38 -6.87
C GLY A 90 2.08 -5.56 -8.14
N GLU A 91 1.97 -4.22 -8.08
CA GLU A 91 2.26 -3.31 -9.18
C GLU A 91 2.83 -2.00 -8.64
N ASP A 92 3.83 -1.44 -9.34
CA ASP A 92 4.40 -0.13 -9.01
C ASP A 92 3.37 0.98 -9.19
N ASP A 93 3.46 2.00 -8.33
CA ASP A 93 2.62 3.20 -8.31
C ASP A 93 1.11 2.88 -8.26
N CYS A 94 0.73 1.71 -7.75
CA CYS A 94 -0.67 1.28 -7.63
C CYS A 94 -1.53 2.22 -6.75
N ASN A 95 -0.87 3.07 -5.95
CA ASN A 95 -1.45 4.09 -5.09
C ASN A 95 -1.42 5.51 -5.69
N ASP A 96 -1.23 5.66 -7.00
CA ASP A 96 -1.31 6.96 -7.68
C ASP A 96 -2.67 7.62 -7.38
N PRO A 97 -2.70 8.90 -6.94
CA PRO A 97 -3.94 9.67 -6.69
C PRO A 97 -4.94 9.72 -7.86
N ARG A 98 -4.50 9.43 -9.08
CA ARG A 98 -5.33 9.38 -10.30
C ARG A 98 -5.97 8.02 -10.51
N THR A 99 -5.59 7.00 -9.73
CA THR A 99 -6.15 5.66 -9.81
C THR A 99 -7.63 5.69 -9.42
N PRO A 100 -8.54 5.22 -10.28
CA PRO A 100 -9.96 5.17 -9.96
C PRO A 100 -10.24 4.25 -8.75
N LEU A 101 -11.03 4.73 -7.79
CA LEU A 101 -11.45 3.92 -6.63
C LEU A 101 -12.25 2.67 -6.99
N ALA A 102 -12.82 2.61 -8.20
CA ALA A 102 -13.49 1.42 -8.71
C ALA A 102 -12.54 0.21 -8.87
N GLN A 103 -11.22 0.42 -8.77
CA GLN A 103 -10.21 -0.65 -8.79
C GLN A 103 -9.90 -1.24 -7.41
N PHE A 104 -10.56 -0.76 -6.34
CA PHE A 104 -10.33 -1.22 -4.98
C PHE A 104 -11.58 -1.88 -4.39
N ASP A 105 -11.36 -2.96 -3.64
CA ASP A 105 -12.40 -3.64 -2.88
C ASP A 105 -12.57 -2.98 -1.51
N PHE A 106 -13.80 -2.67 -1.13
CA PHE A 106 -14.09 -2.10 0.19
C PHE A 106 -14.34 -3.20 1.22
N ILE A 107 -13.55 -3.19 2.28
CA ILE A 107 -13.62 -4.14 3.37
C ILE A 107 -14.02 -3.47 4.69
N SER A 108 -14.66 -4.25 5.57
CA SER A 108 -15.02 -3.82 6.92
C SER A 108 -13.82 -3.69 7.84
N ASP A 109 -12.83 -4.56 7.64
CA ASP A 109 -11.72 -4.71 8.59
C ASP A 109 -10.74 -3.55 8.46
N ARG A 110 -10.21 -3.13 9.61
CA ARG A 110 -9.21 -2.06 9.65
C ARG A 110 -7.88 -2.55 9.08
N ILE A 111 -7.44 -1.90 8.01
CA ILE A 111 -6.17 -2.19 7.34
C ILE A 111 -5.05 -1.38 8.02
N LEU A 112 -3.82 -1.91 8.01
CA LEU A 112 -2.62 -1.23 8.51
C LEU A 112 -2.68 -0.84 9.99
N SER A 113 -3.49 -1.55 10.78
CA SER A 113 -3.58 -1.35 12.22
C SER A 113 -2.20 -1.49 12.87
N GLY A 114 -1.74 -0.43 13.52
CA GLY A 114 -0.44 -0.39 14.19
C GLY A 114 0.74 0.06 13.32
N TYR A 115 0.50 0.45 12.06
CA TYR A 115 1.46 1.21 11.25
C TYR A 115 1.16 2.70 11.35
N GLU A 116 2.21 3.51 11.49
CA GLU A 116 2.10 4.96 11.42
C GLU A 116 2.03 5.36 9.96
N LEU A 117 0.91 5.97 9.56
CA LEU A 117 0.77 6.54 8.24
C LEU A 117 1.12 8.02 8.39
N GLU A 118 2.15 8.48 7.69
CA GLU A 118 2.56 9.88 7.77
C GLU A 118 1.43 10.76 7.22
N PHE A 119 0.76 11.48 8.12
CA PHE A 119 -0.19 12.53 7.77
C PHE A 119 0.50 13.85 8.01
N GLY A 120 0.75 14.60 6.93
CA GLY A 120 1.32 15.93 7.04
C GLY A 120 0.37 16.90 7.76
N GLY A 121 0.59 17.06 9.06
CA GLY A 121 0.11 18.16 9.90
C GLY A 121 1.12 18.38 11.02
N THR A 122 1.90 19.45 10.93
CA THR A 122 2.86 19.86 11.95
C THR A 122 2.18 20.17 13.29
N ALA A 123 2.88 19.82 14.37
CA ALA A 123 3.02 20.49 15.67
C ALA A 123 1.95 21.50 16.11
#